data_AF-A0A816GV84-F1
#
_entry.id   AF-A0A816GV84-F1
#
_cell.length_a   1.000
_cell.length_b   1.000
_cell.length_c   1.000
_cell.angle_alpha   90.00
_cell.angle_beta   90.00
_cell.angle_gamma   90.00
#
_symmetry.space_group_name_H-M   'P 1'
#
loop_
_entity.id
_entity.type
_entity.pdbx_description
1 polymer ?
#
loop_
_entity_poly.entity_id
_entity_poly.type
_entity_poly.pdbx_seq_one_letter_code
_entity_poly.pdbx_strand_id
1 'polypeptide(L)'
;RNQKRQEFWNGTLVDDYNFLMSEELICHCKSSFGEPFTSLNDLAVHHVSYNEFEKQYVELSEWCSKISSIVTQISSNTLTCYLRQKYYEELYEQGLMRLRMFNQYASKLIERFPEIKLVIEKKMEMICQIWNDLEARFIGYLDEDFDQIVQGLLN
;
A
#
# COMPACT_ATOMS: atom_id res chain seq x y z
N ARG A 1 21.05 12.77 36.13
CA ARG A 1 20.43 12.25 34.87
C ARG A 1 18.95 11.88 35.03
N ASN A 2 18.49 11.39 36.19
CA ASN A 2 17.06 11.04 36.40
C ASN A 2 16.15 12.24 36.70
N GLN A 3 16.67 13.29 37.34
CA GLN A 3 15.89 14.46 37.76
C GLN A 3 15.41 15.32 36.58
N LYS A 4 16.28 15.62 35.60
CA LYS A 4 15.91 16.33 34.36
C LYS A 4 14.87 15.59 33.51
N ARG A 5 14.83 14.25 33.61
CA ARG A 5 13.83 13.43 32.91
C ARG A 5 12.47 13.58 33.58
N GLN A 6 12.43 13.57 34.92
CA GLN A 6 11.19 13.77 35.67
C GLN A 6 10.64 15.20 35.51
N GLU A 7 11.50 16.21 35.43
CA GLU A 7 11.08 17.59 35.13
C GLU A 7 10.49 17.74 33.71
N PHE A 8 11.06 17.05 32.72
CA PHE A 8 10.53 17.02 31.35
C PHE A 8 9.17 16.32 31.26
N TRP A 9 9.01 15.21 31.98
CA TRP A 9 7.72 14.50 32.06
C TRP A 9 6.67 15.33 32.81
N ASN A 10 7.01 15.94 33.94
CA ASN A 10 6.04 16.60 34.82
C ASN A 10 5.66 18.04 34.40
N GLY A 11 6.47 18.73 33.58
CA GLY A 11 6.29 20.16 33.34
C GLY A 11 5.61 20.56 32.04
N THR A 12 5.48 19.65 31.06
CA THR A 12 4.93 20.02 29.73
C THR A 12 4.18 18.87 29.07
N LEU A 13 4.73 17.65 29.16
CA LEU A 13 4.13 16.48 28.53
C LEU A 13 2.88 15.96 29.23
N VAL A 14 2.77 16.13 30.56
CA VAL A 14 1.58 15.70 31.31
C VAL A 14 0.36 16.53 30.91
N ASP A 15 0.51 17.84 30.71
CA ASP A 15 -0.61 18.70 30.34
C ASP A 15 -1.05 18.46 28.90
N ASP A 16 -0.10 18.29 27.97
CA ASP A 16 -0.38 17.91 26.59
C ASP A 16 -0.99 16.49 26.49
N TYR A 17 -0.52 15.56 27.30
CA TYR A 17 -1.07 14.21 27.38
C TYR A 17 -2.48 14.21 27.97
N ASN A 18 -2.72 14.99 29.04
CA ASN A 18 -4.04 15.14 29.64
C ASN A 18 -5.02 15.85 28.70
N PHE A 19 -4.54 16.79 27.88
CA PHE A 19 -5.32 17.41 26.83
C PHE A 19 -5.66 16.42 25.71
N LEU A 20 -4.67 15.67 25.19
CA LEU A 20 -4.87 14.62 24.18
C LEU A 20 -5.79 13.49 24.67
N MET A 21 -5.73 13.17 25.96
CA MET A 21 -6.56 12.16 26.62
C MET A 21 -7.82 12.76 27.25
N SER A 22 -8.12 14.05 27.01
CA SER A 22 -9.29 14.68 27.60
C SER A 22 -10.55 13.99 27.08
N GLU A 23 -11.45 13.64 28.01
CA GLU A 23 -12.73 13.02 27.66
C GLU A 23 -13.54 13.90 26.71
N GLU A 24 -13.31 15.21 26.71
CA GLU A 24 -13.97 16.17 25.84
C GLU A 24 -13.55 16.04 24.37
N LEU A 25 -12.25 15.87 24.09
CA LEU A 25 -11.72 15.53 22.76
C LEU A 25 -12.16 14.14 22.32
N ILE A 26 -12.13 13.17 23.23
CA ILE A 26 -12.56 11.80 22.97
C ILE A 26 -14.07 11.76 22.65
N CYS A 27 -14.89 12.52 23.37
CA CYS A 27 -16.32 12.64 23.12
C CYS A 27 -16.61 13.40 21.82
N HIS A 28 -15.87 14.46 21.50
CA HIS A 28 -16.01 15.15 20.21
C HIS A 28 -15.70 14.23 19.02
N CYS A 29 -14.65 13.41 19.13
CA CYS A 29 -14.36 12.38 18.13
C CYS A 29 -15.50 11.34 18.07
N LYS A 30 -15.99 10.84 19.21
CA LYS A 30 -17.12 9.89 19.27
C LYS A 30 -18.44 10.45 18.71
N SER A 31 -18.67 11.75 18.79
CA SER A 31 -19.88 12.38 18.25
C SER A 31 -19.77 12.73 16.77
N SER A 32 -18.55 12.97 16.26
CA SER A 32 -18.30 13.24 14.83
C SER A 32 -18.30 11.95 13.98
N PHE A 33 -17.94 10.82 14.58
CA PHE A 33 -18.07 9.48 14.00
C PHE A 33 -19.25 8.76 14.64
N GLY A 34 -20.44 8.85 14.04
CA GLY A 34 -21.71 8.34 14.59
C GLY A 34 -21.68 6.95 15.23
N GLU A 35 -22.49 6.82 16.29
CA GLU A 35 -22.78 5.67 17.18
C GLU A 35 -21.67 4.64 17.50
N PRO A 36 -21.33 4.45 18.81
CA PRO A 36 -20.25 3.55 19.21
C PRO A 36 -20.69 2.08 19.24
N PHE A 37 -19.99 1.24 18.49
CA PHE A 37 -20.05 -0.21 18.56
C PHE A 37 -19.84 -0.72 19.99
N THR A 38 -20.74 -1.58 20.45
CA THR A 38 -20.93 -1.98 21.85
C THR A 38 -19.93 -2.99 22.42
N SER A 39 -18.87 -3.39 21.70
CA SER A 39 -17.81 -4.18 22.33
C SER A 39 -16.45 -4.06 21.63
N LEU A 40 -15.37 -4.00 22.43
CA LEU A 40 -13.99 -4.03 21.95
C LEU A 40 -13.63 -5.37 21.27
N ASN A 41 -14.42 -6.42 21.52
CA ASN A 41 -14.25 -7.73 20.89
C ASN A 41 -14.82 -7.77 19.46
N ASP A 42 -15.74 -6.87 19.10
CA ASP A 42 -16.27 -6.77 17.73
C ASP A 42 -15.33 -6.02 16.78
N LEU A 43 -14.35 -5.26 17.29
CA LEU A 43 -13.35 -4.58 16.47
C LEU A 43 -12.32 -5.53 15.83
N ALA A 44 -12.14 -6.73 16.40
CA ALA A 44 -11.12 -7.68 15.96
C ALA A 44 -11.67 -8.88 15.17
N VAL A 45 -13.00 -9.06 15.09
CA VAL A 45 -13.63 -10.18 14.39
C VAL A 45 -14.15 -9.70 13.03
N HIS A 46 -13.25 -9.73 12.04
CA HIS A 46 -13.57 -9.88 10.61
C HIS A 46 -14.63 -8.93 10.02
N HIS A 47 -14.27 -7.69 9.67
CA HIS A 47 -15.01 -6.92 8.67
C HIS A 47 -14.29 -6.90 7.31
N VAL A 48 -14.05 -8.10 6.76
CA VAL A 48 -13.84 -8.24 5.31
C VAL A 48 -15.17 -7.87 4.64
N SER A 49 -15.16 -6.86 3.78
CA SER A 49 -16.35 -6.39 3.06
C SER A 49 -16.06 -6.25 1.58
N TYR A 50 -17.08 -6.49 0.75
CA TYR A 50 -16.95 -6.35 -0.69
C TYR A 50 -16.68 -4.89 -1.10
N ASN A 51 -17.25 -3.91 -0.39
CA ASN A 51 -17.01 -2.49 -0.68
C ASN A 51 -15.53 -2.10 -0.47
N GLU A 52 -14.92 -2.61 0.59
CA GLU A 52 -13.50 -2.37 0.85
C GLU A 52 -12.60 -3.11 -0.16
N PHE A 53 -12.99 -4.33 -0.56
CA PHE A 53 -12.32 -5.03 -1.65
C PHE A 53 -12.39 -4.25 -2.98
N GLU A 54 -13.54 -3.66 -3.32
CA GLU A 54 -13.69 -2.81 -4.50
C GLU A 54 -12.78 -1.59 -4.45
N LYS A 55 -12.68 -0.92 -3.28
CA LYS A 55 -11.76 0.20 -3.11
C LYS A 55 -10.30 -0.23 -3.34
N GLN A 56 -9.87 -1.32 -2.71
CA GLN A 56 -8.52 -1.86 -2.87
C GLN A 56 -8.24 -2.26 -4.33
N TYR A 57 -9.23 -2.84 -5.02
CA TYR A 57 -9.13 -3.16 -6.44
C TYR A 57 -8.91 -1.90 -7.30
N VAL A 58 -9.68 -0.83 -7.06
CA VAL A 58 -9.55 0.44 -7.79
C VAL A 58 -8.19 1.08 -7.48
N GLU A 59 -7.81 1.18 -6.21
CA GLU A 59 -6.53 1.76 -5.79
C GLU A 59 -5.33 1.03 -6.40
N LEU A 60 -5.37 -0.30 -6.42
CA LEU A 60 -4.31 -1.12 -7.01
C LEU A 60 -4.26 -0.95 -8.54
N SER A 61 -5.41 -0.93 -9.20
CA SER A 61 -5.51 -0.71 -10.66
C SER A 61 -4.96 0.67 -11.05
N GLU A 62 -5.35 1.72 -10.30
CA GLU A 62 -4.84 3.07 -10.49
C GLU A 62 -3.34 3.15 -10.23
N TRP A 63 -2.87 2.48 -9.18
CA TRP A 63 -1.45 2.46 -8.89
C TRP A 63 -0.66 1.79 -10.01
N CYS A 64 -1.08 0.61 -10.50
CA CYS A 64 -0.44 -0.04 -11.64
C CYS A 64 -0.40 0.88 -12.88
N SER A 65 -1.49 1.63 -13.13
CA SER A 65 -1.57 2.59 -14.22
C SER A 65 -0.59 3.76 -14.04
N LYS A 66 -0.50 4.32 -12.83
CA LYS A 66 0.44 5.39 -12.47
C LYS A 66 1.89 4.92 -12.64
N ILE A 67 2.21 3.72 -12.16
CA ILE A 67 3.56 3.15 -12.29
C ILE A 67 3.91 2.90 -13.75
N SER A 68 3.01 2.29 -14.51
CA SER A 68 3.14 2.13 -15.96
C SER A 68 3.53 3.45 -16.67
N SER A 69 2.87 4.56 -16.31
CA SER A 69 3.19 5.88 -16.85
C SER A 69 4.59 6.37 -16.42
N ILE A 70 4.93 6.21 -15.15
CA ILE A 70 6.24 6.64 -14.60
C ILE A 70 7.38 5.88 -15.30
N VAL A 71 7.22 4.56 -15.44
CA VAL A 71 8.21 3.68 -16.07
C VAL A 71 8.48 4.09 -17.51
N THR A 72 7.41 4.42 -18.25
CA THR A 72 7.50 4.91 -19.63
C THR A 72 8.17 6.28 -19.73
N GLN A 73 8.04 7.14 -18.72
CA GLN A 73 8.73 8.43 -18.68
C GLN A 73 10.21 8.27 -18.31
N ILE A 74 10.53 7.35 -17.41
CA ILE A 74 11.91 7.12 -16.97
C ILE A 74 12.79 6.54 -18.08
N SER A 75 12.25 5.66 -18.93
CA SER A 75 12.98 5.16 -20.09
C SER A 75 13.36 6.27 -21.09
N SER A 76 12.62 7.38 -21.10
CA SER A 76 12.95 8.57 -21.91
C SER A 76 13.92 9.56 -21.25
N ASN A 77 14.28 9.36 -19.97
CA ASN A 77 15.10 10.27 -19.18
C ASN A 77 16.58 9.87 -19.15
N THR A 78 17.47 10.86 -18.99
CA THR A 78 18.94 10.71 -18.91
C THR A 78 19.44 10.22 -17.54
N LEU A 79 18.65 9.43 -16.81
CA LEU A 79 19.13 8.77 -15.58
C LEU A 79 20.23 7.76 -15.94
N THR A 80 21.14 7.48 -15.01
CA THR A 80 22.12 6.39 -15.20
C THR A 80 21.40 5.04 -15.07
N CYS A 81 21.84 4.04 -15.83
CA CYS A 81 21.21 2.70 -15.86
C CYS A 81 21.06 2.10 -14.45
N TYR A 82 22.07 2.26 -13.59
CA TYR A 82 22.02 1.79 -12.19
C TYR A 82 20.89 2.44 -11.37
N LEU A 83 20.65 3.74 -11.54
CA LEU A 83 19.57 4.43 -10.82
C LEU A 83 18.20 4.00 -11.33
N ARG A 84 18.05 3.74 -12.64
CA ARG A 84 16.82 3.18 -13.21
C ARG A 84 16.55 1.78 -12.66
N GLN A 85 17.54 0.91 -12.67
CA GLN A 85 17.42 -0.45 -12.13
C GLN A 85 16.94 -0.44 -10.68
N LYS A 86 17.64 0.31 -9.80
CA LYS A 86 17.26 0.41 -8.39
C LYS A 86 15.82 0.91 -8.21
N TYR A 87 15.42 1.89 -9.02
CA TYR A 87 14.06 2.43 -8.97
C TYR A 87 13.01 1.40 -9.41
N TYR A 88 13.28 0.63 -10.47
CA TYR A 88 12.39 -0.45 -10.90
C TYR A 88 12.27 -1.56 -9.86
N GLU A 89 13.38 -1.96 -9.22
CA GLU A 89 13.37 -2.92 -8.10
C GLU A 89 12.50 -2.44 -6.93
N GLU A 90 12.63 -1.18 -6.52
CA GLU A 90 11.82 -0.59 -5.45
C GLU A 90 10.31 -0.58 -5.80
N LEU A 91 9.97 -0.23 -7.05
CA LEU A 91 8.58 -0.24 -7.52
C LEU A 91 8.01 -1.66 -7.59
N TYR A 92 8.83 -2.61 -8.04
CA TYR A 92 8.46 -4.02 -8.14
C TYR A 92 8.14 -4.60 -6.76
N GLU A 93 9.02 -4.38 -5.78
CA GLU A 93 8.80 -4.83 -4.39
C GLU A 93 7.54 -4.22 -3.76
N GLN A 94 7.32 -2.91 -3.96
CA GLN A 94 6.10 -2.25 -3.48
C GLN A 94 4.84 -2.86 -4.10
N GLY A 95 4.88 -3.20 -5.39
CA GLY A 95 3.76 -3.83 -6.09
C GLY A 95 3.48 -5.24 -5.62
N LEU A 96 4.52 -6.07 -5.43
CA LEU A 96 4.37 -7.42 -4.89
C LEU A 96 3.73 -7.41 -3.51
N MET A 97 4.12 -6.48 -2.63
CA MET A 97 3.52 -6.34 -1.31
C MET A 97 2.02 -6.00 -1.40
N ARG A 98 1.64 -5.07 -2.28
CA ARG A 98 0.23 -4.68 -2.46
C ARG A 98 -0.60 -5.81 -3.05
N LEU A 99 -0.07 -6.52 -4.05
CA LEU A 99 -0.73 -7.68 -4.66
C LEU A 99 -0.93 -8.79 -3.63
N ARG A 100 0.07 -9.07 -2.80
CA ARG A 100 -0.04 -10.07 -1.73
C ARG A 100 -1.13 -9.69 -0.72
N MET A 101 -1.17 -8.43 -0.27
CA MET A 101 -2.19 -7.96 0.67
C MET A 101 -3.60 -8.04 0.06
N PHE A 102 -3.75 -7.63 -1.20
CA PHE A 102 -5.00 -7.72 -1.94
C PHE A 102 -5.48 -9.17 -2.07
N ASN A 103 -4.59 -10.09 -2.46
CA ASN A 103 -4.94 -11.51 -2.60
C ASN A 103 -5.31 -12.15 -1.25
N GLN A 104 -4.60 -11.81 -0.17
CA GLN A 104 -4.95 -12.27 1.17
C GLN A 104 -6.33 -11.75 1.63
N TYR A 105 -6.64 -10.50 1.30
CA TYR A 105 -7.96 -9.92 1.59
C TYR A 105 -9.05 -10.63 0.79
N ALA A 106 -8.81 -10.87 -0.50
CA ALA A 106 -9.72 -11.56 -1.40
C ALA A 106 -10.01 -12.99 -0.92
N SER A 107 -9.00 -13.76 -0.50
CA SER A 107 -9.20 -15.12 0.04
C SER A 107 -10.10 -15.11 1.27
N LYS A 108 -9.87 -14.19 2.21
CA LYS A 108 -10.72 -14.03 3.41
C LYS A 108 -12.15 -13.62 3.05
N LEU A 109 -12.33 -12.84 1.99
CA LEU A 109 -13.64 -12.42 1.51
C LEU A 109 -14.40 -13.58 0.86
N ILE A 110 -13.70 -14.42 0.06
CA ILE A 110 -14.25 -15.64 -0.54
C ILE A 110 -14.68 -16.65 0.52
N GLU A 111 -13.87 -16.84 1.56
CA GLU A 111 -14.21 -17.72 2.69
C GLU A 111 -15.49 -17.29 3.40
N ARG A 112 -15.73 -15.97 3.47
CA ARG A 112 -16.91 -15.39 4.12
C ARG A 112 -18.15 -15.36 3.23
N PHE A 113 -17.97 -15.05 1.95
CA PHE A 113 -19.04 -14.85 0.97
C PHE A 113 -18.77 -15.70 -0.28
N PRO A 114 -18.95 -17.03 -0.21
CA PRO A 114 -18.67 -17.92 -1.33
C PRO A 114 -19.58 -17.66 -2.55
N GLU A 115 -20.74 -17.03 -2.36
CA GLU A 115 -21.68 -16.68 -3.41
C GLU A 115 -21.15 -15.64 -4.41
N ILE A 116 -20.21 -14.78 -3.98
CA ILE A 116 -19.55 -13.78 -4.83
C ILE A 116 -18.15 -14.20 -5.29
N LYS A 117 -17.75 -15.45 -5.00
CA LYS A 117 -16.41 -15.99 -5.31
C LYS A 117 -15.99 -15.73 -6.76
N LEU A 118 -16.84 -16.05 -7.73
CA LEU A 118 -16.53 -15.89 -9.15
C LEU A 118 -16.24 -14.42 -9.52
N VAL A 119 -16.93 -13.47 -8.89
CA VAL A 119 -16.72 -12.03 -9.13
C VAL A 119 -15.37 -11.60 -8.58
N ILE A 120 -15.03 -12.06 -7.37
CA ILE A 120 -13.75 -11.78 -6.71
C ILE A 120 -12.60 -12.39 -7.54
N GLU A 121 -12.69 -13.67 -7.91
CA GLU A 121 -11.68 -14.37 -8.70
C GLU A 121 -11.44 -13.68 -10.05
N LYS A 122 -12.49 -13.26 -10.74
CA LYS A 122 -12.36 -12.51 -11.99
C LYS A 122 -11.60 -11.18 -11.80
N LYS A 123 -11.88 -10.46 -10.72
CA LYS A 123 -11.15 -9.20 -10.41
C LYS A 123 -9.70 -9.46 -10.03
N MET A 124 -9.42 -10.53 -9.30
CA MET A 124 -8.04 -10.96 -9.03
C MET A 124 -7.30 -11.31 -10.32
N GLU A 125 -7.93 -12.05 -11.24
CA GLU A 125 -7.36 -12.38 -12.54
C GLU A 125 -7.02 -11.12 -13.35
N MET A 126 -7.93 -10.14 -13.39
CA MET A 126 -7.69 -8.86 -14.06
C MET A 126 -6.50 -8.10 -13.45
N ILE A 127 -6.39 -8.02 -12.12
CA ILE A 127 -5.24 -7.40 -11.46
C ILE A 127 -3.95 -8.17 -11.77
N CYS A 128 -3.98 -9.50 -11.71
CA CYS A 128 -2.83 -10.33 -12.03
C CYS A 128 -2.38 -10.09 -13.48
N GLN A 129 -3.30 -9.98 -14.43
CA GLN A 129 -2.97 -9.66 -15.82
C GLN A 129 -2.32 -8.27 -15.94
N ILE A 130 -2.90 -7.25 -15.32
CA ILE A 130 -2.33 -5.89 -15.31
C ILE A 130 -0.92 -5.89 -14.70
N TRP A 131 -0.72 -6.66 -13.63
CA TRP A 131 0.58 -6.80 -12.98
C TRP A 131 1.59 -7.50 -13.89
N ASN A 132 1.22 -8.61 -14.52
CA ASN A 132 2.10 -9.34 -15.44
C ASN A 132 2.52 -8.47 -16.63
N ASP A 133 1.61 -7.66 -17.17
CA ASP A 133 1.92 -6.70 -18.24
C ASP A 133 2.87 -5.59 -17.77
N LEU A 134 2.77 -5.19 -16.49
CA LEU A 134 3.69 -4.23 -15.89
C LEU A 134 5.07 -4.86 -15.64
N GLU A 135 5.10 -6.09 -15.14
CA GLU A 135 6.32 -6.86 -14.88
C GLU A 135 7.10 -7.14 -16.16
N ALA A 136 6.43 -7.57 -17.22
CA ALA A 136 7.06 -7.77 -18.53
C ALA A 136 7.73 -6.49 -19.05
N ARG A 137 7.12 -5.32 -18.78
CA ARG A 137 7.71 -4.02 -19.13
C ARG A 137 8.93 -3.71 -18.27
N PHE A 138 8.87 -3.92 -16.95
CA PHE A 138 10.05 -3.75 -16.10
C PHE A 138 11.24 -4.59 -16.59
N ILE A 139 11.00 -5.86 -16.93
CA ILE A 139 12.03 -6.76 -17.45
C ILE A 139 12.58 -6.23 -18.78
N GLY A 140 11.70 -5.86 -19.72
CA GLY A 140 12.13 -5.31 -21.01
C GLY A 140 13.03 -4.08 -20.89
N TYR A 141 12.72 -3.16 -19.96
CA TYR A 141 13.57 -1.98 -19.74
C TYR A 141 14.93 -2.31 -19.10
N LEU A 142 14.97 -3.32 -18.22
CA LEU A 142 16.23 -3.78 -17.63
C LEU A 142 17.13 -4.44 -18.68
N ASP A 143 16.54 -5.21 -19.61
CA ASP A 143 17.27 -5.82 -20.72
C ASP A 143 17.85 -4.76 -21.69
N GLU A 144 17.06 -3.74 -22.04
CA GLU A 144 17.54 -2.61 -22.86
C GLU A 144 18.70 -1.84 -22.19
N ASP A 145 18.61 -1.63 -20.87
CA ASP A 145 19.67 -0.96 -20.10
C ASP A 145 20.95 -1.80 -20.06
N PHE A 146 20.83 -3.13 -19.95
CA PHE A 146 21.97 -4.04 -20.00
C PHE A 146 22.65 -4.03 -21.36
N ASP A 147 21.88 -4.09 -22.44
CA ASP A 147 22.40 -4.04 -23.81
C ASP A 147 23.15 -2.73 -24.08
N GLN A 148 22.64 -1.59 -23.61
CA GLN A 148 23.33 -0.30 -23.72
C GLN A 148 24.67 -0.28 -22.97
N ILE A 149 24.74 -0.87 -21.78
CA ILE A 149 25.99 -0.98 -21.03
C ILE A 149 27.00 -1.83 -21.79
N VAL A 150 26.58 -3.00 -22.29
CA VAL A 150 27.47 -3.91 -23.04
C VAL A 150 27.99 -3.25 -24.32
N GLN A 151 27.11 -2.60 -25.09
CA GLN A 151 27.52 -1.87 -26.30
C GLN A 151 28.42 -0.68 -25.99
N GLY A 152 28.20 0.03 -24.88
CA GLY A 152 29.07 1.12 -24.42
C GLY A 152 30.45 0.66 -23.94
N LEU A 153 30.58 -0.60 -23.50
CA LEU A 153 31.86 -1.20 -23.10
C LEU A 153 32.64 -1.81 -24.29
N LEU A 154 31.95 -2.12 -25.40
CA LEU A 154 32.55 -2.70 -26.61
C LEU A 154 33.01 -1.67 -27.64
N ASN A 155 32.61 -0.40 -27.50
CA ASN A 155 33.06 0.74 -28.31
C ASN A 155 34.14 1.55 -27.60
#